data_AF-A0A9D2BP09-F1
#
_entry.id   AF-A0A9D2BP09-F1
#
_cell.length_a   1.000
_cell.length_b   1.000
_cell.length_c   1.000
_cell.angle_alpha   90.00
_cell.angle_beta   90.00
_cell.angle_gamma   90.00
#
_symmetry.space_group_name_H-M   'P 1'
#
loop_
_entity.id
_entity.type
_entity.pdbx_description
1 polymer ?
#
loop_
_entity_poly.entity_id
_entity_poly.type
_entity_poly.pdbx_seq_one_letter_code
_entity_poly.pdbx_strand_id
1 'polypeptide(L)' 'METTVFNPVQQHLLTMFAFDGSEERLKEVKEVLFKHFSQKMDQRLDELWDAGVLDQKRLDELRGMHLRTDLK' A
#
# COMPACT_ATOMS: atom_id res chain seq x y z
N MET A 1 -30.09 -3.18 -6.17
CA MET A 1 -28.88 -3.07 -5.32
C MET A 1 -27.95 -4.18 -5.76
N GLU A 2 -26.82 -3.85 -6.38
CA GLU A 2 -25.80 -4.87 -6.66
C GLU A 2 -25.26 -5.39 -5.33
N THR A 3 -25.28 -6.71 -5.16
CA THR A 3 -24.74 -7.36 -3.96
C THR A 3 -23.23 -7.34 -4.11
N THR A 4 -22.55 -6.44 -3.40
CA THR A 4 -21.08 -6.42 -3.37
C THR A 4 -20.61 -7.70 -2.71
N VAL A 5 -20.14 -8.66 -3.51
CA VAL A 5 -19.51 -9.88 -3.00
C VAL A 5 -18.10 -9.50 -2.57
N PHE A 6 -17.92 -9.31 -1.26
CA PHE A 6 -16.61 -9.06 -0.69
C PHE A 6 -15.70 -10.27 -0.92
N ASN A 7 -14.46 -10.01 -1.34
CA ASN A 7 -13.45 -11.05 -1.45
C ASN A 7 -13.04 -11.55 -0.04
N PRO A 8 -12.35 -12.70 0.06
CA PRO A 8 -12.00 -13.29 1.35
C PRO A 8 -11.22 -12.36 2.29
N VAL A 9 -10.35 -11.51 1.74
CA VAL A 9 -9.56 -10.54 2.53
C VAL A 9 -10.47 -9.45 3.11
N GLN A 10 -11.39 -8.92 2.29
CA GLN A 10 -12.37 -7.93 2.73
C GLN A 10 -13.29 -8.50 3.82
N GLN A 11 -13.76 -9.75 3.67
CA GLN A 11 -14.58 -10.42 4.69
C GLN A 11 -13.82 -10.63 6.01
N HIS A 12 -12.53 -11.00 5.92
CA HIS A 12 -11.70 -11.19 7.10
C HIS A 12 -11.45 -9.87 7.84
N LEU A 13 -11.15 -8.79 7.11
CA LEU A 13 -11.01 -7.44 7.68
C LEU A 13 -12.31 -6.97 8.36
N LEU A 14 -13.47 -7.17 7.72
CA LEU A 14 -14.78 -6.85 8.31
C LEU A 14 -15.02 -7.63 9.61
N THR A 15 -14.64 -8.91 9.65
CA THR A 15 -14.72 -9.73 10.86
C THR A 15 -13.79 -9.19 11.96
N MET A 16 -12.60 -8.71 11.59
CA MET A 16 -11.65 -8.10 12.53
C MET A 16 -12.17 -6.78 13.11
N PHE A 17 -12.85 -5.96 12.31
CA PHE A 17 -13.50 -4.72 12.75
C PHE A 17 -14.77 -4.95 13.57
N ALA A 18 -15.42 -6.11 13.46
CA ALA A 18 -16.58 -6.45 14.27
C ALA A 18 -16.25 -6.58 15.77
N PHE A 19 -14.98 -6.81 16.14
CA PHE A 19 -14.53 -6.87 17.53
C PHE A 19 -14.37 -5.49 18.18
N ASP A 20 -13.95 -4.49 17.40
CA ASP A 20 -13.77 -3.10 17.84
C ASP A 20 -13.92 -2.19 16.61
N GLY A 21 -15.10 -1.59 16.50
CA GLY A 21 -15.50 -0.71 15.40
C GLY A 21 -15.17 0.75 15.64
N SER A 22 -14.34 1.07 16.64
CA SER A 22 -13.91 2.44 16.92
C SER A 22 -13.10 3.04 15.76
N GLU A 23 -13.16 4.37 15.63
CA GLU A 23 -12.34 5.09 14.66
C GLU A 23 -10.85 4.98 15.00
N GLU A 24 -10.50 4.89 16.29
CA GLU A 24 -9.13 4.64 16.74
C GLU A 24 -8.58 3.32 16.19
N ARG A 25 -9.36 2.23 16.29
CA ARG A 25 -8.94 0.92 15.76
C ARG A 25 -8.77 0.93 14.25
N LEU A 26 -9.65 1.63 13.54
CA LEU A 26 -9.50 1.80 12.09
C LEU A 26 -8.20 2.54 11.75
N LYS A 27 -7.84 3.57 12.51
CA LYS A 27 -6.59 4.31 12.32
C LYS A 27 -5.36 3.43 12.57
N GLU A 28 -5.36 2.65 13.64
CA GLU A 28 -4.27 1.70 13.93
C GLU A 28 -4.08 0.67 12.81
N VAL A 29 -5.18 0.07 12.32
CA VAL A 29 -5.12 -0.91 11.23
C VAL A 29 -4.59 -0.27 9.95
N LYS A 30 -5.01 0.96 9.64
CA LYS A 30 -4.46 1.72 8.49
C LYS A 30 -2.97 1.97 8.65
N GLU A 31 -2.50 2.38 9.82
CA GLU A 31 -1.08 2.63 10.08
C GLU A 31 -0.23 1.35 9.93
N VAL A 32 -0.70 0.22 10.47
CA VAL A 32 0.00 -1.07 10.36
C VAL A 32 0.11 -1.51 8.91
N LEU A 33 -0.99 -1.47 8.16
CA LEU A 33 -1.00 -1.83 6.74
C LEU A 33 -0.10 -0.89 5.93
N PHE A 34 -0.23 0.43 6.14
CA PHE A 34 0.59 1.43 5.45
C PHE A 34 2.08 1.22 5.70
N LYS A 35 2.47 0.97 6.96
CA LYS A 35 3.85 0.68 7.34
C LYS A 35 4.35 -0.59 6.69
N HIS A 36 3.58 -1.68 6.73
CA HIS A 36 3.97 -2.96 6.14
C HIS A 36 4.23 -2.85 4.64
N PHE A 37 3.31 -2.21 3.90
CA PHE A 37 3.48 -2.04 2.46
C PHE A 37 4.58 -1.04 2.12
N SER A 38 4.74 0.04 2.88
CA SER A 38 5.85 0.99 2.69
C SER A 38 7.19 0.30 2.85
N GLN A 39 7.39 -0.45 3.93
CA GLN A 39 8.62 -1.21 4.17
C GLN A 39 8.91 -2.22 3.06
N LYS A 40 7.89 -2.93 2.57
CA LYS A 40 8.04 -3.88 1.48
C LYS A 40 8.40 -3.19 0.15
N MET A 41 7.87 -2.00 -0.11
CA MET A 41 8.25 -1.20 -1.27
C MET A 41 9.68 -0.70 -1.16
N ASP A 42 10.06 -0.15 0.00
CA ASP A 42 11.41 0.35 0.24
C ASP A 42 12.43 -0.78 0.05
N GLN A 43 12.19 -1.95 0.64
CA GLN A 43 13.05 -3.12 0.47
C GLN A 43 13.16 -3.56 -1.00
N ARG A 44 12.05 -3.55 -1.75
CA ARG A 44 12.07 -3.86 -3.18
C ARG A 44 12.84 -2.82 -3.99
N LEU A 45 12.77 -1.54 -3.61
CA LEU A 45 13.52 -0.47 -4.27
C LEU A 45 15.02 -0.63 -4.00
N ASP A 46 15.40 -0.94 -2.76
CA ASP A 46 16.80 -1.22 -2.37
C ASP A 46 17.35 -2.44 -3.13
N GLU A 47 16.58 -3.53 -3.21
CA GLU A 47 16.94 -4.74 -3.99
C GLU A 47 17.18 -4.41 -5.48
N LEU A 48 16.33 -3.57 -6.08
CA LEU A 48 16.46 -3.16 -7.47
C LEU A 48 17.66 -2.24 -7.70
N TRP A 49 17.99 -1.41 -6.70
CA TRP A 49 19.17 -0.54 -6.71
C TRP A 49 20.46 -1.36 -6.60
N ASP A 50 20.53 -2.28 -5.65
CA ASP A 50 21.69 -3.17 -5.47
C ASP A 50 21.90 -4.12 -6.66
N ALA A 51 20.82 -4.54 -7.33
CA ALA A 51 20.89 -5.33 -8.56
C ALA A 51 21.36 -4.52 -9.79
N GLY A 52 21.55 -3.20 -9.66
CA GLY A 52 21.93 -2.31 -10.77
C GLY A 52 20.83 -2.16 -11.84
N VAL A 53 19.61 -2.62 -11.56
CA VAL A 53 18.44 -2.49 -12.44
C VAL A 53 17.84 -1.08 -12.29
N LEU A 54 17.93 -0.52 -11.09
CA LEU A 54 17.58 0.86 -10.79
C LEU A 54 18.89 1.65 -10.61
N ASP A 55 19.05 2.75 -11.35
CA ASP A 55 20.17 3.68 -11.21
C ASP A 55 19.64 5.12 -11.09
N GLN A 56 20.51 6.07 -10.69
CA GLN A 56 20.13 7.47 -10.48
C GLN A 56 19.47 8.08 -11.73
N LYS A 57 19.92 7.68 -12.93
CA LYS A 57 19.40 8.18 -14.20
C LYS A 57 17.96 7.71 -14.45
N ARG A 58 17.66 6.42 -14.23
CA ARG A 58 16.30 5.87 -14.32
C ARG A 58 15.38 6.44 -13.25
N LEU A 59 15.91 6.72 -12.06
CA LEU A 59 15.16 7.37 -10.98
C LEU A 59 14.80 8.82 -11.32
N ASP A 60 15.70 9.55 -11.98
CA ASP A 60 15.45 10.91 -12.45
C ASP A 60 14.45 10.93 -13.64
N GLU A 61 14.49 9.93 -14.53
CA GLU A 61 13.47 9.71 -15.56
C GLU A 61 12.09 9.39 -14.95
N LEU A 62 12.04 8.55 -13.92
CA LEU A 62 10.82 8.22 -13.16
C LEU A 62 10.25 9.40 -12.36
N ARG A 63 11.11 10.29 -11.82
CA ARG A 63 10.66 11.52 -11.14
C ARG A 63 9.99 12.52 -12.08
N GLY A 64 10.40 12.55 -13.35
CA GLY A 64 9.78 13.37 -14.39
C GLY A 64 8.42 12.83 -14.87
N MET A 65 8.16 11.54 -14.66
CA MET A 65 6.84 10.95 -14.86
C MET A 65 6.01 11.19 -13.60
N HIS A 66 5.07 12.13 -13.65
CA HIS A 66 4.16 12.49 -12.55
C HIS A 66 3.17 11.37 -12.18
N LEU A 67 3.67 10.20 -11.78
CA LEU A 67 2.89 9.00 -11.41
C LEU A 67 1.98 9.20 -10.19
N ARG A 68 2.22 10.24 -9.38
CA ARG A 68 1.38 10.60 -8.21
C ARG A 68 0.23 11.54 -8.54
N THR A 69 0.19 12.14 -9.74
CA THR A 69 -0.81 13.16 -10.09
C THR A 69 -2.10 12.57 -10.66
N ASP A 70 -2.07 11.30 -11.09
CA ASP A 70 -3.21 10.62 -11.70
C ASP A 70 -4.17 9.95 -10.69
N LEU A 71 -3.89 10.06 -9.39
CA LEU A 71 -4.82 9.66 -8.32
C LEU A 71 -5.71 10.85 -7.92
N LYS A 72 -6.55 11.31 -8.84
CA LYS A 72 -7.67 12.22 -8.56
C LYS A 72 -9.00 11.47 -8.55
#